data_AF-A0A4R2CJN4-F1
#
_entry.id   AF-A0A4R2CJN4-F1
#
_cell.length_a   1.000
_cell.length_b   1.000
_cell.length_c   1.000
_cell.angle_alpha   90.00
_cell.angle_beta   90.00
_cell.angle_gamma   90.00
#
_symmetry.space_group_name_H-M   'P 1'
#
loop_
_entity.id
_entity.type
_entity.pdbx_description
1 polymer ?
#
loop_
_entity_poly.entity_id
_entity_poly.type
_entity_poly.pdbx_seq_one_letter_code
_entity_poly.pdbx_strand_id
1 'polypeptide(L)'
;MAMLHRRFSSDVRLEDPVFLDALGGYRDPNNVRKDLRLARQPIGNELRCELGRLLGKARRDAGLKQIEAAERLGWSKNRLSLIETGRDRVDPSEARLLADTYRLSRSSRASLMDMVSSAGQPTIADELSWVTSHNFRKTTATLLDEAGQTARQVADQFGQSRPSMTQDVYFARRARNPEAAHALAGAMPEHHESQNHGVNHGQKAYGS
;
A
#
# COMPACT_ATOMS: atom_id res chain seq x y z
N MET A 1 -1.75 -3.71 -14.05
CA MET A 1 -2.35 -3.90 -12.72
C MET A 1 -1.68 -5.00 -11.88
N ALA A 2 -1.47 -6.22 -12.40
CA ALA A 2 -0.91 -7.33 -11.61
C ALA A 2 0.44 -7.04 -10.92
N MET A 3 1.35 -6.35 -11.62
CA MET A 3 2.67 -5.96 -11.08
C MET A 3 2.56 -4.98 -9.90
N LEU A 4 1.62 -4.03 -9.98
CA LEU A 4 1.39 -3.01 -8.97
C LEU A 4 0.85 -3.62 -7.66
N HIS A 5 -0.11 -4.54 -7.76
CA HIS A 5 -0.67 -5.26 -6.60
C HIS A 5 0.40 -6.08 -5.86
N ARG A 6 1.33 -6.72 -6.59
CA ARG A 6 2.41 -7.54 -6.00
C ARG A 6 3.39 -6.72 -5.15
N ARG A 7 3.58 -5.43 -5.44
CA ARG A 7 4.55 -4.57 -4.75
C ARG A 7 4.04 -3.97 -3.44
N PHE A 8 2.72 -3.85 -3.28
CA PHE A 8 2.10 -3.24 -2.10
C PHE A 8 2.22 -4.10 -0.84
N SER A 9 2.46 -5.40 -0.98
CA SER A 9 2.63 -6.35 0.14
C SER A 9 3.93 -6.18 0.94
N SER A 10 4.71 -5.11 0.71
CA SER A 10 6.03 -4.90 1.32
C SER A 10 6.14 -3.48 1.92
N ASP A 11 6.31 -3.40 3.25
CA ASP A 11 6.38 -2.19 4.10
C ASP A 11 7.33 -1.08 3.61
N VAL A 12 6.87 0.15 3.26
CA VAL A 12 7.75 1.34 3.04
C VAL A 12 7.05 2.73 3.18
N ARG A 13 7.83 3.76 3.59
CA ARG A 13 7.51 5.20 3.85
C ARG A 13 7.76 6.18 2.67
N LEU A 14 7.33 7.46 2.79
CA LEU A 14 6.71 8.29 1.73
C LEU A 14 7.44 9.58 1.21
N GLU A 15 8.71 9.86 1.52
CA GLU A 15 9.19 11.27 1.57
C GLU A 15 9.97 11.86 0.37
N ASP A 16 10.08 11.22 -0.81
CA ASP A 16 10.95 11.72 -1.92
C ASP A 16 10.21 12.43 -3.09
N PRO A 17 10.87 13.39 -3.80
CA PRO A 17 10.27 14.18 -4.87
C PRO A 17 9.98 13.39 -6.15
N VAL A 18 8.83 13.58 -6.80
CA VAL A 18 8.20 12.51 -7.62
C VAL A 18 8.48 12.52 -9.14
N PHE A 19 8.54 13.64 -9.92
CA PHE A 19 8.81 13.57 -11.39
C PHE A 19 9.34 14.87 -12.06
N LEU A 20 10.00 14.76 -13.21
CA LEU A 20 10.10 15.81 -14.25
C LEU A 20 8.82 15.86 -15.13
N ASP A 21 8.42 17.05 -15.57
CA ASP A 21 7.36 17.35 -16.53
C ASP A 21 7.80 17.08 -17.98
N ALA A 22 6.84 16.87 -18.88
CA ALA A 22 7.09 16.57 -20.30
C ALA A 22 7.87 17.66 -21.06
N LEU A 23 7.95 18.87 -20.50
CA LEU A 23 8.66 20.02 -21.04
C LEU A 23 9.99 20.33 -20.33
N GLY A 24 10.49 19.41 -19.49
CA GLY A 24 11.80 19.54 -18.82
C GLY A 24 11.81 20.35 -17.52
N GLY A 25 10.64 20.74 -17.00
CA GLY A 25 10.52 21.34 -15.65
C GLY A 25 10.37 20.28 -14.55
N TYR A 26 10.73 20.56 -13.30
CA TYR A 26 10.44 19.65 -12.17
C TYR A 26 8.96 19.78 -11.77
N ARG A 27 8.19 18.68 -11.76
CA ARG A 27 6.90 18.68 -11.07
C ARG A 27 7.15 18.59 -9.57
N ASP A 28 6.82 19.67 -8.88
CA ASP A 28 6.90 19.74 -7.42
C ASP A 28 6.17 18.51 -6.79
N PRO A 29 6.76 17.87 -5.77
CA PRO A 29 6.19 16.68 -5.16
C PRO A 29 4.80 16.90 -4.58
N ASN A 30 4.51 18.12 -4.12
CA ASN A 30 3.19 18.52 -3.64
C ASN A 30 2.19 18.58 -4.79
N ASN A 31 2.60 18.94 -6.02
CA ASN A 31 1.73 18.95 -7.20
C ASN A 31 1.38 17.53 -7.63
N VAL A 32 2.34 16.61 -7.69
CA VAL A 32 2.04 15.20 -8.00
C VAL A 32 1.20 14.55 -6.90
N ARG A 33 1.49 14.85 -5.62
CA ARG A 33 0.65 14.40 -4.50
C ARG A 33 -0.75 15.02 -4.56
N LYS A 34 -0.88 16.27 -5.01
CA LYS A 34 -2.16 16.92 -5.25
C LYS A 34 -2.91 16.24 -6.38
N ASP A 35 -2.27 15.96 -7.51
CA ASP A 35 -2.88 15.31 -8.67
C ASP A 35 -3.32 13.88 -8.33
N LEU A 36 -2.50 13.10 -7.62
CA LEU A 36 -2.89 11.77 -7.14
C LEU A 36 -4.03 11.84 -6.12
N ARG A 37 -4.01 12.84 -5.25
CA ARG A 37 -5.10 13.10 -4.30
C ARG A 37 -6.38 13.53 -5.02
N LEU A 38 -6.30 14.26 -6.14
CA LEU A 38 -7.43 14.66 -6.99
C LEU A 38 -7.94 13.50 -7.84
N ALA A 39 -7.06 12.66 -8.40
CA ALA A 39 -7.43 11.47 -9.15
C ALA A 39 -8.08 10.40 -8.27
N ARG A 40 -7.76 10.41 -6.97
CA ARG A 40 -8.46 9.65 -5.93
C ARG A 40 -9.73 10.36 -5.44
N GLN A 41 -10.21 11.41 -6.11
CA GLN A 41 -11.51 12.02 -5.82
C GLN A 41 -12.63 11.40 -6.68
N PRO A 42 -13.82 11.20 -6.08
CA PRO A 42 -14.18 11.62 -4.74
C PRO A 42 -13.69 10.62 -3.68
N ILE A 43 -12.98 11.14 -2.67
CA ILE A 43 -12.57 10.33 -1.52
C ILE A 43 -13.85 10.14 -0.70
N GLY A 44 -14.48 8.99 -0.89
CA GLY A 44 -15.85 8.73 -0.45
C GLY A 44 -16.92 9.23 -1.40
N ASN A 45 -18.07 8.55 -1.41
CA ASN A 45 -19.29 9.05 -2.06
C ASN A 45 -19.81 10.28 -1.29
N GLU A 46 -20.73 11.07 -1.87
CA GLU A 46 -21.35 12.22 -1.18
C GLU A 46 -21.87 11.85 0.23
N LEU A 47 -22.35 10.62 0.38
CA LEU A 47 -22.82 10.06 1.65
C LEU A 47 -21.70 9.97 2.72
N ARG A 48 -20.45 9.66 2.34
CA ARG A 48 -19.31 9.62 3.26
C ARG A 48 -18.90 11.02 3.73
N CYS A 49 -18.97 12.01 2.84
CA CYS A 49 -18.75 13.41 3.22
C CYS A 49 -19.83 13.90 4.19
N GLU A 50 -21.10 13.57 3.94
CA GLU A 50 -22.20 13.92 4.84
C GLU A 50 -22.09 13.21 6.20
N LEU A 51 -21.71 11.92 6.19
CA LEU A 51 -21.38 11.17 7.41
C LEU A 51 -20.28 11.87 8.22
N GLY A 52 -19.18 12.26 7.57
CA GLY A 52 -18.07 12.98 8.22
C GLY A 52 -18.53 14.30 8.86
N ARG A 53 -19.36 15.07 8.15
CA ARG A 53 -19.93 16.33 8.64
C ARG A 53 -20.84 16.11 9.86
N LEU A 54 -21.67 15.07 9.83
CA LEU A 54 -22.55 14.70 10.95
C LEU A 54 -21.74 14.23 12.17
N LEU A 55 -20.71 13.41 11.98
CA LEU A 55 -19.79 13.00 13.05
C LEU A 55 -19.06 14.21 13.66
N GLY A 56 -18.59 15.15 12.82
CA GLY A 56 -17.97 16.38 13.29
C GLY A 56 -18.93 17.33 14.00
N LYS A 57 -20.23 17.31 13.66
CA LYS A 57 -21.27 18.00 14.43
C LYS A 57 -21.50 17.30 15.77
N ALA A 58 -21.75 16.00 15.77
CA ALA A 58 -21.96 15.19 16.98
C ALA A 58 -20.82 15.35 17.99
N ARG A 59 -19.57 15.34 17.54
CA ARG A 59 -18.41 15.58 18.41
C ARG A 59 -18.44 16.96 19.07
N ARG A 60 -18.79 18.00 18.31
CA ARG A 60 -18.88 19.38 18.82
C ARG A 60 -20.05 19.54 19.79
N ASP A 61 -21.20 18.93 19.49
CA ASP A 61 -22.37 18.90 20.37
C ASP A 61 -22.05 18.16 21.69
N ALA A 62 -21.17 17.16 21.64
CA ALA A 62 -20.61 16.49 22.82
C ALA A 62 -19.52 17.30 23.55
N GLY A 63 -19.17 18.50 23.07
CA GLY A 63 -18.19 19.39 23.67
C GLY A 63 -16.72 18.97 23.50
N LEU A 64 -16.42 18.05 22.58
CA LEU A 64 -15.08 17.49 22.43
C LEU A 64 -14.30 18.15 21.30
N LYS A 65 -13.00 18.41 21.52
CA LYS A 65 -12.06 18.70 20.43
C LYS A 65 -11.68 17.42 19.69
N GLN A 66 -11.17 17.54 18.47
CA GLN A 66 -10.71 16.38 17.70
C GLN A 66 -9.63 15.58 18.42
N ILE A 67 -8.70 16.26 19.10
CA ILE A 67 -7.61 15.61 19.85
C ILE A 67 -8.18 14.78 21.00
N GLU A 68 -9.05 15.36 21.82
CA GLU A 68 -9.67 14.70 22.97
C GLU A 68 -10.53 13.50 22.56
N ALA A 69 -11.31 13.63 21.48
CA ALA A 69 -12.08 12.52 20.94
C ALA A 69 -11.18 11.39 20.42
N ALA A 70 -10.10 11.75 19.71
CA ALA A 70 -9.14 10.77 19.20
C ALA A 70 -8.43 10.03 20.35
N GLU A 71 -8.04 10.72 21.41
CA GLU A 71 -7.45 10.11 22.61
C GLU A 71 -8.39 9.10 23.28
N ARG A 72 -9.68 9.45 23.44
CA ARG A 72 -10.69 8.54 24.01
C ARG A 72 -10.93 7.29 23.16
N LEU A 73 -10.76 7.41 21.84
CA LEU A 73 -10.91 6.31 20.89
C LEU A 73 -9.63 5.50 20.69
N GLY A 74 -8.49 5.94 21.26
CA GLY A 74 -7.17 5.36 21.01
C GLY A 74 -6.69 5.59 19.57
N TRP A 75 -7.14 6.65 18.92
CA TRP A 75 -6.82 6.98 17.52
C TRP A 75 -5.89 8.20 17.43
N SER A 76 -5.26 8.38 16.26
CA SER A 76 -4.55 9.63 15.97
C SER A 76 -5.53 10.75 15.62
N LYS A 77 -5.20 12.00 15.97
CA LYS A 77 -5.98 13.17 15.56
C LYS A 77 -6.14 13.27 14.04
N ASN A 78 -5.09 12.89 13.29
CA ASN A 78 -5.15 12.89 11.83
C ASN A 78 -6.21 11.91 11.32
N ARG A 79 -6.30 10.71 11.89
CA ARG A 79 -7.33 9.73 11.54
C ARG A 79 -8.73 10.30 11.75
N LEU A 80 -8.99 10.92 12.90
CA LEU A 80 -10.29 11.52 13.18
C LEU A 80 -10.60 12.68 12.22
N SER A 81 -9.60 13.49 11.86
CA SER A 81 -9.75 14.53 10.84
C SER A 81 -10.06 13.97 9.45
N LEU A 82 -9.48 12.83 9.08
CA LEU A 82 -9.75 12.19 7.80
C LEU A 82 -11.19 11.64 7.77
N ILE A 83 -11.65 11.02 8.86
CA ILE A 83 -13.04 10.58 9.02
C ILE A 83 -14.02 11.76 8.87
N GLU A 84 -13.80 12.86 9.61
CA GLU A 84 -14.71 14.02 9.57
C GLU A 84 -14.72 14.75 8.22
N THR A 85 -13.63 14.62 7.45
CA THR A 85 -13.57 15.16 6.09
C THR A 85 -14.01 14.16 5.02
N GLY A 86 -14.57 13.01 5.42
CA GLY A 86 -15.05 11.96 4.53
C GLY A 86 -13.93 11.19 3.83
N ARG A 87 -12.66 11.39 4.23
CA ARG A 87 -11.49 10.82 3.55
C ARG A 87 -11.11 9.43 4.04
N ASP A 88 -11.57 9.05 5.21
CA ASP A 88 -11.41 7.71 5.75
C ASP A 88 -12.77 7.05 5.93
N ARG A 89 -12.80 5.72 5.76
CA ARG A 89 -14.01 4.93 6.02
C ARG A 89 -14.15 4.71 7.52
N VAL A 90 -15.41 4.58 7.94
CA VAL A 90 -15.79 4.17 9.30
C VAL A 90 -16.54 2.86 9.15
N ASP A 91 -16.08 1.81 9.81
CA ASP A 91 -16.81 0.55 9.83
C ASP A 91 -17.94 0.55 10.89
N PRO A 92 -18.87 -0.43 10.87
CA PRO A 92 -19.97 -0.46 11.83
C PRO A 92 -19.54 -0.58 13.31
N SER A 93 -18.38 -1.17 13.59
CA SER A 93 -17.83 -1.28 14.95
C SER A 93 -17.27 0.05 15.44
N GLU A 94 -16.55 0.75 14.57
CA GLU A 94 -16.03 2.09 14.82
C GLU A 94 -17.16 3.11 14.98
N ALA A 95 -18.22 2.98 14.19
CA ALA A 95 -19.43 3.79 14.32
C ALA A 95 -20.07 3.64 15.71
N ARG A 96 -20.01 2.44 16.31
CA ARG A 96 -20.54 2.21 17.67
C ARG A 96 -19.66 2.93 18.69
N LEU A 97 -18.35 2.82 18.58
CA LEU A 97 -17.40 3.52 19.45
C LEU A 97 -17.57 5.04 19.38
N LEU A 98 -17.76 5.59 18.18
CA LEU A 98 -18.04 7.01 17.98
C LEU A 98 -19.37 7.41 18.63
N ALA A 99 -20.44 6.63 18.44
CA ALA A 99 -21.73 6.90 19.05
C ALA A 99 -21.68 6.89 20.58
N ASP A 100 -20.93 5.94 21.16
CA ASP A 100 -20.72 5.85 22.61
C ASP A 100 -19.89 7.02 23.13
N THR A 101 -18.78 7.34 22.45
CA THR A 101 -17.88 8.44 22.82
C THR A 101 -18.58 9.79 22.78
N TYR A 102 -19.44 10.01 21.77
CA TYR A 102 -20.21 11.24 21.60
C TYR A 102 -21.55 11.22 22.36
N ARG A 103 -21.84 10.13 23.10
CA ARG A 103 -23.06 9.96 23.90
C ARG A 103 -24.33 10.23 23.11
N LEU A 104 -24.38 9.71 21.88
CA LEU A 104 -25.51 9.91 20.99
C LEU A 104 -26.79 9.30 21.55
N SER A 105 -27.92 9.98 21.32
CA SER A 105 -29.24 9.45 21.64
C SER A 105 -29.53 8.19 20.82
N ARG A 106 -30.50 7.38 21.28
CA ARG A 106 -30.90 6.14 20.58
C ARG A 106 -31.33 6.41 19.13
N SER A 107 -32.05 7.50 18.87
CA SER A 107 -32.48 7.88 17.52
C SER A 107 -31.27 8.30 16.66
N SER A 108 -30.39 9.15 17.17
CA SER A 108 -29.19 9.58 16.46
C SER A 108 -28.22 8.42 16.18
N ARG A 109 -28.12 7.46 17.10
CA ARG A 109 -27.34 6.23 16.91
C ARG A 109 -27.90 5.39 15.76
N ALA A 110 -29.22 5.21 15.68
CA ALA A 110 -29.85 4.46 14.59
C ALA A 110 -29.58 5.13 13.23
N SER A 111 -29.79 6.45 13.13
CA SER A 111 -29.50 7.21 11.90
C SER A 111 -28.03 7.13 11.49
N LEU A 112 -27.10 7.15 12.45
CA LEU A 112 -25.67 6.98 12.16
C LEU A 112 -25.38 5.60 11.55
N MET A 113 -25.96 4.53 12.10
CA MET A 113 -25.74 3.16 11.60
C MET A 113 -26.30 2.94 10.19
N ASP A 114 -27.48 3.50 9.91
CA ASP A 114 -28.08 3.46 8.57
C ASP A 114 -27.19 4.19 7.55
N MET A 115 -26.66 5.34 7.94
CA MET A 115 -25.75 6.11 7.09
C MET A 115 -24.41 5.40 6.86
N VAL A 116 -23.84 4.77 7.89
CA VAL A 116 -22.61 3.97 7.75
C VAL A 116 -22.82 2.78 6.82
N SER A 117 -23.98 2.12 6.89
CA SER A 117 -24.33 1.02 5.99
C SER A 117 -24.43 1.48 4.52
N SER A 118 -24.93 2.70 4.30
CA SER A 118 -25.08 3.31 2.97
C SER A 118 -23.77 3.92 2.44
N ALA A 119 -22.93 4.48 3.31
CA ALA A 119 -21.64 5.11 2.99
C ALA A 119 -20.47 4.11 2.95
N GLY A 120 -20.68 2.88 3.44
CA GLY A 120 -19.68 1.82 3.53
C GLY A 120 -19.36 1.11 2.21
N GLN A 121 -20.10 1.38 1.14
CA GLN A 121 -19.83 0.80 -0.18
C GLN A 121 -18.47 1.28 -0.73
N PRO A 122 -17.60 0.38 -1.22
CA PRO A 122 -16.34 0.76 -1.83
C PRO A 122 -16.61 1.61 -3.09
N THR A 123 -15.86 2.70 -3.25
CA THR A 123 -15.86 3.49 -4.49
C THR A 123 -14.65 3.15 -5.36
N ILE A 124 -14.63 3.60 -6.62
CA ILE A 124 -13.45 3.53 -7.49
C ILE A 124 -12.22 4.17 -6.81
N ALA A 125 -12.42 5.22 -6.01
CA ALA A 125 -11.33 5.83 -5.24
C ALA A 125 -10.77 4.91 -4.13
N ASP A 126 -11.62 4.05 -3.53
CA ASP A 126 -11.19 3.03 -2.58
C ASP A 126 -10.43 1.90 -3.31
N GLU A 127 -10.88 1.51 -4.51
CA GLU A 127 -10.14 0.56 -5.36
C GLU A 127 -8.77 1.10 -5.78
N LEU A 128 -8.65 2.42 -5.99
CA LEU A 128 -7.39 3.09 -6.31
C LEU A 128 -6.62 3.54 -5.07
N SER A 129 -7.07 3.19 -3.86
CA SER A 129 -6.41 3.62 -2.62
C SER A 129 -4.99 3.07 -2.48
N TRP A 130 -4.71 1.91 -3.11
CA TRP A 130 -3.37 1.34 -3.21
C TRP A 130 -2.45 2.16 -4.14
N VAL A 131 -2.99 3.03 -5.01
CA VAL A 131 -2.19 3.90 -5.90
C VAL A 131 -1.67 5.09 -5.08
N THR A 132 -0.52 4.89 -4.45
CA THR A 132 0.23 5.94 -3.75
C THR A 132 1.31 6.53 -4.65
N SER A 133 1.84 7.71 -4.30
CA SER A 133 2.99 8.30 -5.02
C SER A 133 4.19 7.35 -5.08
N HIS A 134 4.41 6.60 -4.00
CA HIS A 134 5.49 5.62 -3.92
C HIS A 134 5.29 4.44 -4.88
N ASN A 135 4.08 3.85 -4.90
CA ASN A 135 3.76 2.74 -5.80
C ASN A 135 3.77 3.17 -7.26
N PHE A 136 3.26 4.37 -7.54
CA PHE A 136 3.30 4.95 -8.86
C PHE A 136 4.76 5.14 -9.32
N ARG A 137 5.63 5.75 -8.49
CA ARG A 137 7.05 5.97 -8.81
C ARG A 137 7.85 4.68 -9.02
N LYS A 138 7.66 3.66 -8.16
CA LYS A 138 8.26 2.32 -8.36
C LYS A 138 7.83 1.68 -9.68
N THR A 139 6.58 1.88 -10.06
CA THR A 139 6.04 1.33 -11.30
C THR A 139 6.61 2.07 -12.50
N THR A 140 6.64 3.40 -12.46
CA THR A 140 7.31 4.21 -13.50
C THR A 140 8.77 3.79 -13.65
N ALA A 141 9.51 3.60 -12.55
CA ALA A 141 10.90 3.18 -12.58
C ALA A 141 11.08 1.81 -13.26
N THR A 142 10.16 0.88 -12.98
CA THR A 142 10.22 -0.46 -13.57
C THR A 142 9.84 -0.45 -15.04
N LEU A 143 8.85 0.34 -15.44
CA LEU A 143 8.51 0.49 -16.85
C LEU A 143 9.67 1.10 -17.64
N LEU A 144 10.40 2.04 -17.04
CA LEU A 144 11.61 2.61 -17.65
C LEU A 144 12.75 1.58 -17.72
N ASP A 145 12.98 0.78 -16.67
CA ASP A 145 13.95 -0.34 -16.71
C ASP A 145 13.58 -1.39 -17.77
N GLU A 146 12.31 -1.78 -17.86
CA GLU A 146 11.78 -2.70 -18.88
C GLU A 146 11.92 -2.12 -20.30
N ALA A 147 11.82 -0.79 -20.45
CA ALA A 147 12.11 -0.08 -21.69
C ALA A 147 13.63 0.09 -21.97
N GLY A 148 14.50 -0.48 -21.13
CA GLY A 148 15.96 -0.48 -21.32
C GLY A 148 16.68 0.75 -20.78
N GLN A 149 16.02 1.61 -19.99
CA GLN A 149 16.68 2.74 -19.34
C GLN A 149 17.57 2.28 -18.18
N THR A 150 18.78 2.82 -18.10
CA THR A 150 19.69 2.55 -16.99
C THR A 150 19.22 3.19 -15.69
N ALA A 151 19.67 2.66 -14.54
CA ALA A 151 19.39 3.25 -13.24
C ALA A 151 19.81 4.73 -13.13
N ARG A 152 20.85 5.15 -13.87
CA ARG A 152 21.28 6.55 -13.94
C ARG A 152 20.27 7.41 -14.68
N GLN A 153 19.84 7.01 -15.87
CA GLN A 153 18.83 7.72 -16.66
C GLN A 153 17.50 7.85 -15.90
N VAL A 154 17.10 6.79 -15.19
CA VAL A 154 15.89 6.83 -14.35
C VAL A 154 16.10 7.69 -13.10
N ALA A 155 17.28 7.68 -12.48
CA ALA A 155 17.61 8.58 -11.37
C ALA A 155 17.58 10.05 -11.78
N ASP A 156 18.13 10.37 -12.96
CA ASP A 156 18.11 11.72 -13.55
C ASP A 156 16.66 12.17 -13.79
N GLN A 157 15.80 11.27 -14.31
CA GLN A 157 14.36 11.52 -14.48
C GLN A 157 13.64 11.80 -13.14
N PHE A 158 14.16 11.23 -12.06
CA PHE A 158 13.62 11.31 -10.71
C PHE A 158 14.25 12.40 -9.84
N GLY A 159 15.25 13.13 -10.36
CA GLY A 159 16.01 14.14 -9.62
C GLY A 159 16.82 13.57 -8.46
N GLN A 160 17.25 12.30 -8.54
CA GLN A 160 18.00 11.63 -7.48
C GLN A 160 19.50 11.81 -7.66
N SER A 161 20.17 12.29 -6.61
CA SER A 161 21.63 12.48 -6.61
C SER A 161 22.42 11.16 -6.57
N ARG A 162 21.79 10.04 -6.20
CA ARG A 162 22.42 8.73 -6.03
C ARG A 162 21.73 7.67 -6.90
N PRO A 163 22.28 7.34 -8.09
CA PRO A 163 21.71 6.35 -9.00
C PRO A 163 21.51 4.95 -8.41
N SER A 164 22.33 4.56 -7.43
CA SER A 164 22.19 3.26 -6.75
C SER A 164 20.85 3.11 -6.04
N MET A 165 20.26 4.20 -5.53
CA MET A 165 18.92 4.17 -4.92
C MET A 165 17.86 3.69 -5.91
N THR A 166 17.98 4.05 -7.18
CA THR A 166 17.04 3.62 -8.22
C THR A 166 17.13 2.12 -8.46
N GLN A 167 18.36 1.61 -8.59
CA GLN A 167 18.62 0.18 -8.78
C GLN A 167 18.13 -0.64 -7.57
N ASP A 168 18.45 -0.20 -6.35
CA ASP A 168 18.25 -0.98 -5.13
C ASP A 168 16.81 -0.90 -4.60
N VAL A 169 16.17 0.26 -4.74
CA VAL A 169 14.87 0.56 -4.11
C VAL A 169 13.73 0.63 -5.12
N TYR A 170 13.97 1.15 -6.33
CA TYR A 170 12.89 1.45 -7.28
C TYR A 170 12.69 0.37 -8.34
N PHE A 171 13.77 -0.22 -8.87
CA PHE A 171 13.69 -1.28 -9.86
C PHE A 171 13.07 -2.56 -9.29
N ALA A 172 12.42 -3.33 -10.16
CA ALA A 172 12.00 -4.67 -9.80
C ALA A 172 13.23 -5.52 -9.54
N ARG A 173 13.20 -6.35 -8.49
CA ARG A 173 14.02 -7.55 -8.53
C ARG A 173 13.47 -8.42 -9.66
N ARG A 174 14.22 -8.56 -10.75
CA ARG A 174 13.91 -9.53 -11.80
C ARG A 174 13.87 -10.93 -11.16
N ALA A 175 13.06 -11.83 -11.73
CA ALA A 175 13.05 -13.23 -11.30
C ALA A 175 14.50 -13.76 -11.25
N ARG A 176 14.80 -14.69 -10.33
CA ARG A 176 16.14 -15.31 -10.23
C ARG A 176 16.60 -15.67 -11.62
N ASN A 177 17.74 -15.12 -12.05
CA ASN A 177 18.19 -15.20 -13.43
C ASN A 177 18.48 -16.67 -13.78
N PRO A 178 17.63 -17.34 -14.58
CA PRO A 178 17.83 -18.74 -14.92
C PRO A 178 19.04 -18.91 -15.85
N GLU A 179 19.39 -17.91 -16.67
CA GLU A 179 20.61 -17.95 -17.47
C GLU A 179 21.86 -17.91 -16.60
N ALA A 180 21.86 -17.13 -15.52
CA ALA A 180 22.96 -17.15 -14.55
C ALA A 180 23.04 -18.50 -13.83
N ALA A 181 21.90 -19.12 -13.50
CA ALA A 181 21.87 -20.46 -12.91
C ALA A 181 22.39 -21.52 -13.89
N HIS A 182 22.05 -21.44 -15.18
CA HIS A 182 22.57 -22.32 -16.22
C HIS A 182 24.07 -22.10 -16.48
N ALA A 183 24.54 -20.86 -16.50
CA ALA A 183 25.96 -20.54 -16.63
C ALA A 183 26.77 -21.06 -15.43
N LEU A 184 26.21 -20.95 -14.22
CA LEU A 184 26.82 -21.53 -13.01
C LEU A 184 26.82 -23.07 -13.07
N ALA A 185 25.73 -23.70 -13.52
CA ALA A 185 25.65 -25.15 -13.68
C ALA A 185 26.66 -25.68 -14.70
N GLY A 186 26.87 -24.99 -15.81
CA GLY A 186 27.89 -25.34 -16.80
C GLY A 186 29.32 -25.07 -16.37
N ALA A 187 29.53 -24.19 -15.38
CA ALA A 187 30.85 -23.87 -14.83
C ALA A 187 31.26 -24.75 -13.64
N MET A 188 30.31 -25.52 -13.07
CA MET A 188 30.61 -26.46 -11.99
C MET A 188 30.96 -27.84 -12.60
N PRO A 189 32.13 -28.42 -12.31
CA PRO A 189 32.45 -29.77 -12.75
C PRO A 189 31.46 -30.76 -12.13
N GLU A 190 30.92 -31.68 -12.93
CA GLU A 190 30.03 -32.72 -12.43
C GLU A 190 30.76 -33.56 -11.38
N HIS A 191 30.32 -33.45 -10.13
CA HIS A 191 30.69 -34.42 -9.10
C HIS A 191 29.99 -35.73 -9.46
N HIS A 192 30.71 -36.63 -10.14
CA HIS A 192 30.34 -38.03 -10.20
C HIS A 192 30.37 -38.60 -8.78
N GLU A 193 29.23 -38.53 -8.08
CA GLU A 193 29.00 -39.36 -6.91
C GLU A 193 29.06 -40.83 -7.36
N SER A 194 30.19 -41.44 -7.07
CA SER A 194 30.39 -42.87 -7.25
C SER A 194 29.46 -43.59 -6.28
N GLN A 195 28.36 -44.13 -6.78
CA GLN A 195 27.56 -45.12 -6.08
C GLN A 195 28.46 -46.31 -5.75
N ASN A 196 28.81 -46.48 -4.48
CA ASN A 196 29.06 -47.79 -3.87
C ASN A 196 29.20 -47.64 -2.37
N HIS A 197 28.19 -48.07 -1.62
CA HIS A 197 28.34 -49.00 -0.50
C HIS A 197 26.93 -49.48 -0.09
N GLY A 198 26.57 -50.67 -0.55
CA GLY A 198 25.38 -51.37 -0.11
C GLY A 198 25.53 -51.81 1.35
N VAL A 199 24.61 -51.36 2.20
CA VAL A 199 24.42 -51.95 3.53
C VAL A 199 23.30 -53.00 3.39
N ASN A 200 23.71 -54.25 3.46
CA ASN A 200 22.86 -55.43 3.31
C ASN A 200 22.15 -55.74 4.64
N HIS A 201 20.83 -55.58 4.69
CA HIS A 201 20.00 -56.11 5.77
C HIS A 201 18.71 -56.75 5.22
N GLY A 202 18.67 -58.09 5.21
CA GLY A 202 17.51 -58.91 4.92
C GLY A 202 17.85 -60.39 5.03
N GLN A 203 17.82 -60.96 6.24
CA GLN A 203 16.80 -61.90 6.73
C GLN A 203 17.14 -63.39 6.56
N LYS A 204 16.99 -64.09 7.69
CA LYS A 204 17.13 -65.53 7.92
C LYS A 204 15.99 -66.30 7.25
N ALA A 205 16.28 -67.46 6.66
CA ALA A 205 15.34 -68.57 6.51
C ALA A 205 16.08 -69.92 6.51
N TYR A 206 15.47 -70.91 7.16
CA TYR A 206 15.95 -72.26 7.48
C TYR A 206 15.76 -73.28 6.34
N GLY A 207 16.53 -74.38 6.40
CA GLY A 207 16.28 -75.69 5.77
C GLY A 207 17.54 -76.23 5.07
N SER A 208 18.15 -77.38 5.39
CA SER A 208 17.73 -78.58 6.14
C SER A 208 18.81 -79.05 7.12
#